data_AF-A0A512CZ30-F1
#
_entry.id   AF-A0A512CZ30-F1
#
_cell.length_a   1.000
_cell.length_b   1.000
_cell.length_c   1.000
_cell.angle_alpha   90.00
_cell.angle_beta   90.00
_cell.angle_gamma   90.00
#
_symmetry.space_group_name_H-M   'P 1'
#
loop_
_entity.id
_entity.type
_entity.pdbx_description
1 polymer ?
#
loop_
_entity_poly.entity_id
_entity_poly.type
_entity_poly.pdbx_seq_one_letter_code
_entity_poly.pdbx_strand_id
1 'polypeptide(L)'
;MSQLLEKQTTRTEQGLPRLFRNRTVDYTLLVVGALVAAFGAYTYFVPATWVLAGLTEAWYLGSWIAGGVLLTAGFGLLGASVRDRSGHWTGDAVMSFVLATLSLAGAVTAAVVLIL
;
A
#
# COMPACT_ATOMS: atom_id res chain seq x y z
N MET A 1 -29.47 -29.98 24.21
CA MET A 1 -28.62 -28.84 24.63
C MET A 1 -27.48 -28.65 23.61
N SER A 2 -27.82 -28.37 22.35
CA SER A 2 -26.84 -28.30 21.24
C SER A 2 -27.12 -27.09 20.33
N GLN A 3 -28.40 -26.82 20.04
CA GLN A 3 -28.78 -25.68 19.19
C GLN A 3 -28.52 -24.30 19.82
N LEU A 4 -28.46 -24.20 21.15
CA LEU A 4 -28.11 -22.95 21.82
C LEU A 4 -26.61 -22.63 21.71
N LEU A 5 -25.75 -23.65 21.65
CA LEU A 5 -24.31 -23.48 21.42
C LEU A 5 -24.05 -23.07 19.98
N GLU A 6 -24.69 -23.72 19.01
CA GLU A 6 -24.56 -23.39 17.58
C GLU A 6 -25.09 -21.99 17.22
N LYS A 7 -26.16 -21.55 17.89
CA LYS A 7 -26.67 -20.18 17.79
C LYS A 7 -25.76 -19.14 18.47
N GLN A 8 -24.96 -19.55 19.46
CA GLN A 8 -23.97 -18.68 20.09
C GLN A 8 -22.73 -18.53 19.21
N THR A 9 -22.22 -19.62 18.62
CA THR A 9 -21.04 -19.57 17.71
C THR A 9 -21.31 -18.71 16.48
N THR A 10 -22.47 -18.87 15.85
CA THR A 10 -22.88 -18.05 14.70
C THR A 10 -23.03 -16.56 15.06
N ARG A 11 -23.46 -16.25 16.28
CA ARG A 11 -23.60 -14.87 16.77
C ARG A 11 -22.27 -14.25 17.18
N THR A 12 -21.32 -15.02 17.71
CA THR A 12 -19.96 -14.53 18.00
C THR A 12 -19.13 -14.33 16.74
N GLU A 13 -19.33 -15.13 15.68
CA GLU A 13 -18.68 -14.93 14.38
C GLU A 13 -19.29 -13.77 13.56
N GLN A 14 -20.57 -13.43 13.80
CA GLN A 14 -21.19 -12.22 13.23
C GLN A 14 -20.84 -10.93 13.99
N GLY A 15 -20.25 -11.04 15.19
CA GLY A 15 -19.92 -9.91 16.06
C GLY A 15 -18.48 -9.40 15.93
N LEU A 16 -17.60 -10.10 15.22
CA LEU A 16 -16.37 -9.47 14.77
C LEU A 16 -16.77 -8.44 13.73
N PRO A 17 -16.42 -7.15 13.90
CA PRO A 17 -16.65 -6.16 12.87
C PRO A 17 -15.87 -6.65 11.66
N ARG A 18 -16.55 -7.36 10.75
CA ARG A 18 -16.10 -7.55 9.38
C ARG A 18 -15.86 -6.14 8.93
N LEU A 19 -14.60 -5.76 8.88
CA LEU A 19 -14.16 -4.45 8.48
C LEU A 19 -14.74 -4.27 7.08
N PHE A 20 -15.94 -3.70 6.99
CA PHE A 20 -16.43 -2.95 5.84
C PHE A 20 -15.55 -1.70 5.80
N ARG A 21 -14.24 -1.93 5.65
CA ARG A 21 -13.21 -0.93 5.45
C ARG A 21 -13.46 -0.43 4.05
N ASN A 22 -13.71 0.88 3.96
CA ASN A 22 -14.12 1.51 2.73
C ASN A 22 -13.04 1.29 1.67
N ARG A 23 -13.32 0.48 0.65
CA ARG A 23 -12.39 0.24 -0.48
C ARG A 23 -11.94 1.53 -1.15
N THR A 24 -12.74 2.59 -1.03
CA THR A 24 -12.36 3.92 -1.48
C THR A 24 -11.01 4.33 -0.89
N VAL A 25 -10.73 4.03 0.38
CA VAL A 25 -9.45 4.35 1.02
C VAL A 25 -8.31 3.58 0.35
N ASP A 26 -8.45 2.27 0.18
CA ASP A 26 -7.42 1.43 -0.46
C ASP A 26 -7.13 1.90 -1.89
N TYR A 27 -8.18 2.16 -2.68
CA TYR A 27 -8.04 2.69 -4.03
C TYR A 27 -7.46 4.10 -4.04
N THR A 28 -7.84 4.99 -3.12
CA THR A 28 -7.24 6.32 -3.03
C THR A 28 -5.75 6.24 -2.69
N LEU A 29 -5.33 5.36 -1.79
CA LEU A 29 -3.92 5.17 -1.46
C LEU A 29 -3.15 4.63 -2.67
N LEU A 30 -3.73 3.70 -3.42
CA LEU A 30 -3.12 3.17 -4.63
C LEU A 30 -2.99 4.24 -5.72
N VAL A 31 -4.07 4.99 -5.98
CA VAL A 31 -4.08 6.05 -7.01
C VAL A 31 -3.12 7.17 -6.62
N VAL A 32 -3.19 7.67 -5.39
CA VAL A 32 -2.31 8.75 -4.92
C VAL A 32 -0.86 8.27 -4.91
N GLY A 33 -0.58 7.06 -4.39
CA GLY A 33 0.76 6.50 -4.39
C GLY A 33 1.34 6.34 -5.79
N ALA A 34 0.55 5.84 -6.75
CA ALA A 34 0.97 5.72 -8.14
C ALA A 34 1.22 7.09 -8.80
N LEU A 35 0.36 8.08 -8.56
CA LEU A 35 0.54 9.44 -9.07
C LEU A 35 1.80 10.10 -8.51
N VAL A 36 2.05 9.95 -7.21
CA VAL A 36 3.23 10.51 -6.54
C VAL A 36 4.51 9.85 -7.05
N ALA A 37 4.52 8.52 -7.23
CA ALA A 37 5.65 7.82 -7.81
C ALA A 37 5.90 8.22 -9.28
N ALA A 38 4.84 8.32 -10.09
CA ALA A 38 4.94 8.77 -11.48
C ALA A 38 5.43 10.22 -11.59
N PHE A 39 5.00 11.08 -10.68
CA PHE A 39 5.49 12.45 -10.59
C PHE A 39 6.99 12.48 -10.25
N GLY A 40 7.43 11.67 -9.27
CA GLY A 40 8.85 11.48 -8.98
C GLY A 40 9.65 11.05 -10.21
N ALA A 41 9.15 10.06 -10.95
CA ALA A 41 9.76 9.60 -12.19
C ALA A 41 9.82 10.70 -13.27
N TYR A 42 8.77 11.52 -13.40
CA TYR A 42 8.78 12.67 -14.31
C TYR A 42 9.85 13.70 -13.91
N THR A 43 9.92 14.05 -12.62
CA THR A 43 10.87 15.07 -12.13
C THR A 43 12.33 14.66 -12.28
N TYR A 44 12.63 13.35 -12.35
CA TYR A 44 13.97 12.85 -12.66
C TYR A 44 14.49 13.32 -14.02
N PHE A 45 13.61 13.50 -15.01
CA PHE A 45 13.99 13.96 -16.36
C PHE A 45 13.99 15.48 -16.52
N VAL A 46 13.63 16.24 -15.48
CA VAL A 46 13.58 17.70 -15.55
C VAL A 46 15.01 18.26 -15.35
N PRO A 47 15.55 19.00 -16.33
CA PRO A 47 16.90 19.56 -16.21
C PRO A 47 16.95 20.61 -15.10
N ALA A 48 17.73 20.34 -14.05
CA ALA A 48 18.00 21.26 -12.96
C ALA A 48 19.35 21.96 -13.15
N THR A 49 19.41 23.26 -12.81
CA THR A 49 20.68 23.97 -12.73
C THR A 49 21.46 23.52 -11.49
N TRP A 50 22.79 23.63 -11.52
CA TRP A 50 23.70 23.14 -10.48
C TRP A 50 23.36 23.58 -9.04
N VAL A 51 22.71 24.75 -8.87
CA VAL A 51 22.28 25.29 -7.57
C VAL A 51 21.04 24.56 -7.01
N LEU A 52 20.19 24.04 -7.89
CA LEU A 52 18.97 23.32 -7.54
C LEU A 52 19.17 21.81 -7.49
N ALA A 53 20.28 21.28 -8.05
CA ALA A 53 20.55 19.85 -8.23
C ALA A 53 20.22 19.01 -6.98
N GLY A 54 20.80 19.32 -5.81
CA GLY A 54 20.53 18.58 -4.58
C GLY A 54 19.10 18.73 -4.04
N LEU A 55 18.43 19.88 -4.28
CA LEU A 55 17.02 20.05 -3.93
C LEU A 55 16.11 19.23 -4.85
N THR A 56 16.45 19.14 -6.14
CA THR A 56 15.76 18.28 -7.09
C THR A 56 15.94 16.80 -6.77
N GLU A 57 17.13 16.38 -6.33
CA GLU A 57 17.40 15.02 -5.89
C GLU A 57 16.56 14.62 -4.69
N ALA A 58 16.53 15.46 -3.66
CA ALA A 58 15.63 15.28 -2.52
C ALA A 58 14.15 15.25 -2.93
N TRP A 59 13.76 16.02 -3.94
CA TRP A 59 12.38 16.12 -4.39
C TRP A 59 11.91 14.88 -5.16
N TYR A 60 12.69 14.42 -6.16
CA TYR A 60 12.30 13.23 -6.91
C TYR A 60 12.43 11.99 -6.03
N LEU A 61 13.53 11.80 -5.29
CA LEU A 61 13.68 10.65 -4.39
C LEU A 61 12.62 10.68 -3.28
N GLY A 62 12.33 11.85 -2.71
CA GLY A 62 11.25 12.04 -1.74
C GLY A 62 9.88 11.61 -2.28
N SER A 63 9.59 11.93 -3.55
CA SER A 63 8.37 11.50 -4.23
C SER A 63 8.34 9.97 -4.43
N TRP A 64 9.46 9.35 -4.79
CA TRP A 64 9.54 7.89 -4.89
C TRP A 64 9.33 7.20 -3.54
N ILE A 65 9.88 7.74 -2.45
CA ILE A 65 9.69 7.23 -1.08
C ILE A 65 8.22 7.36 -0.69
N ALA A 66 7.65 8.56 -0.81
CA ALA A 66 6.25 8.81 -0.43
C ALA A 66 5.28 7.95 -1.25
N GLY A 67 5.46 7.89 -2.57
CA GLY A 67 4.65 7.06 -3.46
C GLY A 67 4.76 5.58 -3.10
N GLY A 68 5.98 5.08 -2.88
CA GLY A 68 6.21 3.67 -2.53
C GLY A 68 5.63 3.28 -1.16
N VAL A 69 5.66 4.17 -0.16
CA VAL A 69 5.01 3.95 1.14
C VAL A 69 3.49 3.91 1.01
N LEU A 70 2.90 4.85 0.27
CA LEU A 70 1.45 4.89 0.03
C LEU A 70 0.96 3.65 -0.72
N LEU A 71 1.69 3.22 -1.75
CA LEU A 71 1.41 1.99 -2.49
C LEU A 71 1.54 0.75 -1.59
N THR A 72 2.56 0.69 -0.74
CA THR A 72 2.72 -0.41 0.25
C THR A 72 1.50 -0.50 1.16
N ALA A 73 1.07 0.63 1.71
CA ALA A 73 -0.13 0.69 2.55
C ALA A 73 -1.38 0.28 1.77
N GLY A 74 -1.59 0.83 0.56
CA GLY A 74 -2.74 0.49 -0.28
C GLY A 74 -2.82 -0.99 -0.65
N PHE A 75 -1.71 -1.58 -1.10
CA PHE A 75 -1.65 -2.99 -1.46
C PHE A 75 -1.74 -3.93 -0.25
N GLY A 76 -1.11 -3.58 0.87
CA GLY A 76 -1.20 -4.36 2.11
C GLY A 76 -2.63 -4.40 2.66
N LEU A 77 -3.34 -3.28 2.62
CA LEU A 77 -4.74 -3.21 3.01
C LEU A 77 -5.65 -3.95 2.04
N LEU A 78 -5.41 -3.82 0.74
CA LEU A 78 -6.14 -4.55 -0.28
C LEU A 78 -6.02 -6.07 -0.06
N GLY A 79 -4.80 -6.56 0.17
CA GLY A 79 -4.54 -7.98 0.41
C GLY A 79 -5.17 -8.54 1.67
N ALA A 80 -5.09 -7.78 2.77
CA ALA A 80 -5.81 -8.12 4.00
C ALA A 80 -7.33 -8.19 3.74
N SER A 81 -7.90 -7.21 3.05
CA SER A 81 -9.33 -7.18 2.74
C SER A 81 -9.80 -8.35 1.89
N VAL A 82 -8.96 -8.81 0.94
CA VAL A 82 -9.28 -9.94 0.06
C VAL A 82 -9.23 -11.23 0.88
N ARG A 83 -8.18 -11.42 1.66
CA ARG A 83 -8.02 -12.59 2.55
C ARG A 83 -9.16 -12.72 3.55
N ASP A 84 -9.56 -11.62 4.19
CA ASP A 84 -10.63 -11.60 5.19
C ASP A 84 -11.99 -11.96 4.57
N ARG A 85 -12.20 -11.65 3.30
CA ARG A 85 -13.44 -11.99 2.57
C ARG A 85 -13.47 -13.42 2.07
N SER A 86 -12.34 -13.95 1.58
CA SER A 86 -12.26 -15.33 1.09
C SER A 86 -12.15 -16.36 2.22
N GLY A 87 -11.69 -15.96 3.41
CA GLY A 87 -11.46 -16.86 4.54
C GLY A 87 -10.25 -17.80 4.37
N HIS A 88 -9.58 -17.73 3.21
CA HIS A 88 -8.35 -18.45 2.89
C HIS A 88 -7.46 -17.58 1.99
N TRP A 89 -6.20 -17.96 1.83
CA TRP A 89 -5.28 -17.27 0.93
C TRP A 89 -5.71 -17.49 -0.53
N THR A 90 -5.96 -16.40 -1.24
CA THR A 90 -6.22 -16.39 -2.68
C THR A 90 -5.01 -15.85 -3.43
N GLY A 91 -4.90 -16.17 -4.73
CA GLY A 91 -3.86 -15.61 -5.59
C GLY A 91 -3.84 -14.09 -5.58
N ASP A 92 -5.02 -13.45 -5.57
CA ASP A 92 -5.16 -12.00 -5.49
C ASP A 92 -4.61 -11.42 -4.18
N ALA A 93 -4.91 -12.07 -3.04
CA ALA A 93 -4.36 -11.66 -1.75
C ALA A 93 -2.83 -11.78 -1.76
N VAL A 94 -2.28 -12.91 -2.22
CA VAL A 94 -0.84 -13.11 -2.31
C VAL A 94 -0.19 -12.07 -3.22
N MET A 95 -0.75 -11.85 -4.42
CA MET A 95 -0.21 -10.90 -5.39
C MET A 95 -0.21 -9.48 -4.83
N SER A 96 -1.27 -9.05 -4.16
CA SER A 96 -1.29 -7.74 -3.52
C SER A 96 -0.21 -7.59 -2.45
N PHE A 97 0.06 -8.59 -1.61
CA PHE A 97 1.18 -8.53 -0.67
C PHE A 97 2.54 -8.50 -1.37
N VAL A 98 2.72 -9.26 -2.45
CA VAL A 98 3.95 -9.18 -3.27
C VAL A 98 4.15 -7.76 -3.80
N LEU A 99 3.11 -7.14 -4.35
CA LEU A 99 3.16 -5.75 -4.83
C LEU A 99 3.46 -4.76 -3.70
N ALA A 100 2.89 -4.98 -2.51
CA ALA A 100 3.21 -4.18 -1.33
C ALA A 100 4.70 -4.29 -0.96
N THR A 101 5.25 -5.51 -0.94
CA THR A 101 6.67 -5.74 -0.62
C THR A 101 7.59 -5.12 -1.67
N LEU A 102 7.28 -5.26 -2.96
CA LEU A 102 8.05 -4.64 -4.04
C LEU A 102 8.02 -3.12 -3.96
N SER A 103 6.86 -2.55 -3.66
CA SER A 103 6.71 -1.11 -3.48
C SER A 103 7.53 -0.59 -2.29
N LEU A 104 7.54 -1.33 -1.19
CA LEU A 104 8.33 -1.00 -0.01
C LEU A 104 9.84 -1.08 -0.31
N ALA A 105 10.26 -2.12 -1.02
CA ALA A 105 11.65 -2.27 -1.46
C ALA A 105 12.08 -1.05 -2.31
N GLY A 106 11.25 -0.64 -3.27
CA GLY A 106 11.50 0.57 -4.07
C GLY A 106 11.63 1.85 -3.22
N ALA A 107 10.75 2.03 -2.24
CA ALA A 107 10.82 3.17 -1.31
C ALA A 107 12.12 3.15 -0.48
N VAL A 108 12.52 1.98 0.03
CA VAL A 108 13.75 1.81 0.81
C VAL A 108 14.97 2.08 -0.07
N THR A 109 15.00 1.57 -1.30
CA THR A 109 16.11 1.86 -2.24
C THR A 109 16.23 3.35 -2.50
N ALA A 110 15.12 4.05 -2.76
CA ALA A 110 15.13 5.50 -2.95
C ALA A 110 15.62 6.26 -1.70
N ALA A 111 15.22 5.82 -0.51
CA ALA A 111 15.67 6.40 0.75
C ALA A 111 17.17 6.18 0.99
N VAL A 112 17.70 4.99 0.71
CA VAL A 112 19.13 4.71 0.82
C VAL A 112 19.93 5.57 -0.15
N VAL A 113 19.48 5.67 -1.41
CA VAL A 113 20.14 6.52 -2.42
C VAL A 113 20.12 7.99 -2.01
N LEU A 114 19.07 8.47 -1.33
CA LEU A 114 19.00 9.84 -0.84
C LEU A 114 19.98 10.13 0.32
N ILE A 115 20.32 9.11 1.11
CA ILE A 115 21.20 9.23 2.27
C ILE A 115 22.69 9.16 1.89
N LEU A 116 23.02 8.35 0.87
CA LEU A 116 24.39 8.15 0.38
C LEU A 116 24.89 9.35 -0.42
#